data_AF-A0A3Q2PYH6-F1
#
_entry.id   AF-A0A3Q2PYH6-F1
#
_cell.length_a   1.000
_cell.length_b   1.000
_cell.length_c   1.000
_cell.angle_alpha   90.00
_cell.angle_beta   90.00
_cell.angle_gamma   90.00
#
_symmetry.space_group_name_H-M   'P 1'
#
loop_
_entity.id
_entity.type
_entity.pdbx_description
1 polymer ?
#
loop_
_entity_poly.entity_id
_entity_poly.type
_entity_poly.pdbx_seq_one_letter_code
_entity_poly.pdbx_strand_id
1 'polypeptide(L)'
;MLEEYRRSFEFGSIEAHKEGSRFWIKDKGPIVESYIGFIESYRDPFGSRGEFEGFVAVVNKAMSERFAKLVSSAEVLLPELPWPQEFEKDTFLKPDFTSLDVLTFAGSGIPAGINIPNYDDIRQSEGFKNVSLGNVLAVAYATQKDKLTFLEEKDKDLFIKWKGPSFEVQVGLHELLGHGSGKLFVQDDGGKFNFDQSKVVNPETGERVSSWYRGSETWDSKFSTIASTYEECRAECVGLYLCLNKQVLSIFGHDAQDAEDVVYVNWLSMVRAGLLGLEFYTPESKSWRQAHMQARFVILRVLLEAGEGLVGLEEVTGQDGKPDARVTLDRSKINTVGKNAIHRFLCKLQVFKSTADVEGGRALYEGYSAVGDTGAHNFLRLRETVLLRKEARKMFVQANTRISGESVELVEYEGSAAGLIRSFTERFQDDAEHLEATLLDLNKTDASCW
;
A
#
# COMPACT_ATOMS: atom_id res chain seq x y z
N MET A 1 5.55 -25.97 -3.26
CA MET A 1 5.91 -24.68 -2.66
C MET A 1 7.16 -24.79 -1.80
N LEU A 2 7.09 -25.37 -0.59
CA LEU A 2 8.21 -25.34 0.37
C LEU A 2 9.52 -25.95 -0.16
N GLU A 3 9.45 -27.04 -0.94
CA GLU A 3 10.64 -27.63 -1.57
C GLU A 3 11.34 -26.65 -2.54
N GLU A 4 10.56 -25.87 -3.29
CA GLU A 4 11.11 -24.87 -4.22
C GLU A 4 11.66 -23.64 -3.49
N TYR A 5 11.04 -23.23 -2.37
CA TYR A 5 11.62 -22.20 -1.50
C TYR A 5 12.95 -22.65 -0.90
N ARG A 6 13.04 -23.91 -0.43
CA ARG A 6 14.30 -24.50 0.03
C ARG A 6 15.36 -24.43 -1.07
N ARG A 7 15.04 -24.88 -2.29
CA ARG A 7 15.97 -24.81 -3.44
C ARG A 7 16.41 -23.37 -3.75
N SER A 8 15.48 -22.41 -3.68
CA SER A 8 15.81 -20.99 -3.86
C SER A 8 16.83 -20.52 -2.84
N PHE A 9 16.65 -20.84 -1.56
CA PHE A 9 17.57 -20.39 -0.50
C PHE A 9 18.89 -21.15 -0.49
N GLU A 10 18.89 -22.44 -0.86
CA GLU A 10 20.09 -23.28 -0.92
C GLU A 10 20.98 -22.93 -2.12
N PHE A 11 20.38 -22.58 -3.27
CA PHE A 11 21.12 -22.36 -4.53
C PHE A 11 21.09 -20.91 -5.04
N GLY A 12 20.39 -19.99 -4.36
CA GLY A 12 20.25 -18.60 -4.82
C GLY A 12 19.42 -18.45 -6.11
N SER A 13 18.42 -19.32 -6.33
CA SER A 13 17.65 -19.37 -7.59
C SER A 13 16.29 -18.66 -7.48
N ILE A 14 16.18 -17.47 -8.09
CA ILE A 14 14.90 -16.75 -8.20
C ILE A 14 13.87 -17.53 -9.02
N GLU A 15 14.30 -18.30 -10.03
CA GLU A 15 13.38 -19.16 -10.79
C GLU A 15 12.75 -20.26 -9.92
N ALA A 16 13.50 -20.80 -8.95
CA ALA A 16 12.92 -21.71 -7.95
C ALA A 16 11.94 -20.97 -7.02
N HIS A 17 12.25 -19.74 -6.60
CA HIS A 17 11.30 -18.94 -5.81
C HIS A 17 10.00 -18.71 -6.57
N LYS A 18 10.08 -18.28 -7.84
CA LYS A 18 8.96 -18.13 -8.76
C LYS A 18 8.12 -19.40 -8.85
N GLU A 19 8.75 -20.57 -9.02
CA GLU A 19 8.03 -21.84 -9.05
C GLU A 19 7.34 -22.17 -7.72
N GLY A 20 8.01 -21.89 -6.60
CA GLY A 20 7.39 -21.95 -5.27
C GLY A 20 6.15 -21.05 -5.16
N SER A 21 6.22 -19.82 -5.65
CA SER A 21 5.12 -18.85 -5.68
C SER A 21 3.97 -19.33 -6.57
N ARG A 22 4.23 -20.02 -7.69
CA ARG A 22 3.18 -20.64 -8.51
C ARG A 22 2.39 -21.69 -7.74
N PHE A 23 3.09 -22.55 -6.99
CA PHE A 23 2.42 -23.52 -6.11
C PHE A 23 1.62 -22.82 -5.02
N TRP A 24 2.17 -21.75 -4.43
CA TRP A 24 1.51 -20.97 -3.39
C TRP A 24 0.20 -20.33 -3.87
N ILE A 25 0.18 -19.73 -5.06
CA ILE A 25 -1.03 -19.12 -5.64
C ILE A 25 -2.13 -20.17 -5.83
N LYS A 26 -1.76 -21.41 -6.16
CA LYS A 26 -2.68 -22.53 -6.41
C LYS A 26 -3.26 -23.12 -5.12
N ASP A 27 -2.60 -22.92 -3.97
CA ASP A 27 -3.11 -23.30 -2.66
C ASP A 27 -4.13 -22.25 -2.16
N LYS A 28 -5.42 -22.52 -2.38
CA LYS A 28 -6.51 -21.56 -2.10
C LYS A 28 -7.10 -21.78 -0.72
N GLY A 29 -7.24 -20.69 0.04
CA GLY A 29 -7.85 -20.66 1.36
C GLY A 29 -7.25 -21.62 2.41
N PRO A 30 -5.91 -21.76 2.53
CA PRO A 30 -5.33 -22.56 3.60
C PRO A 30 -5.69 -21.95 4.97
N ILE A 31 -5.83 -22.77 6.02
CA ILE A 31 -6.13 -22.25 7.36
C ILE A 31 -4.96 -21.41 7.92
N VAL A 32 -3.74 -21.88 7.65
CA VAL A 32 -2.49 -21.20 8.00
C VAL A 32 -1.85 -20.76 6.69
N GLU A 33 -1.78 -19.46 6.48
CA GLU A 33 -1.18 -18.84 5.31
C GLU A 33 0.24 -18.38 5.63
N SER A 34 1.12 -18.44 4.65
CA SER A 34 2.52 -18.04 4.81
C SER A 34 3.19 -17.70 3.49
N TYR A 35 4.20 -16.83 3.56
CA TYR A 35 5.11 -16.55 2.45
C TYR A 35 6.48 -16.13 3.02
N ILE A 36 7.55 -16.33 2.25
CA ILE A 36 8.93 -16.08 2.71
C ILE A 36 9.87 -15.83 1.54
N GLY A 37 10.80 -14.89 1.69
CA GLY A 37 11.88 -14.65 0.74
C GLY A 37 12.38 -13.21 0.74
N PHE A 38 13.01 -12.80 -0.36
CA PHE A 38 13.40 -11.41 -0.62
C PHE A 38 12.31 -10.75 -1.46
N ILE A 39 11.34 -10.13 -0.79
CA ILE A 39 10.03 -9.84 -1.40
C ILE A 39 9.91 -8.40 -1.88
N GLU A 40 10.08 -7.45 -0.97
CA GLU A 40 9.78 -6.03 -1.21
C GLU A 40 11.04 -5.22 -1.48
N SER A 41 11.05 -4.42 -2.55
CA SER A 41 12.24 -3.66 -2.98
C SER A 41 12.30 -2.21 -2.48
N TYR A 42 11.41 -1.81 -1.57
CA TYR A 42 11.25 -0.42 -1.12
C TYR A 42 12.51 0.23 -0.52
N ARG A 43 13.38 -0.59 0.09
CA ARG A 43 14.55 -0.10 0.84
C ARG A 43 15.84 -0.07 0.02
N ASP A 44 15.85 -0.69 -1.16
CA ASP A 44 16.95 -0.54 -2.11
C ASP A 44 16.92 0.89 -2.68
N PRO A 45 17.97 1.70 -2.54
CA PRO A 45 18.02 3.03 -3.17
C PRO A 45 17.80 3.00 -4.69
N PHE A 46 18.10 1.88 -5.35
CA PHE A 46 17.81 1.66 -6.77
C PHE A 46 16.40 1.07 -7.02
N GLY A 47 15.78 0.43 -6.02
CA GLY A 47 14.42 -0.10 -6.09
C GLY A 47 14.26 -1.49 -6.70
N SER A 48 15.32 -2.31 -6.75
CA SER A 48 15.28 -3.64 -7.42
C SER A 48 15.63 -4.84 -6.53
N ARG A 49 16.35 -4.61 -5.43
CA ARG A 49 16.75 -5.66 -4.49
C ARG A 49 15.70 -5.82 -3.41
N GLY A 50 15.17 -7.02 -3.24
CA GLY A 50 14.20 -7.34 -2.19
C GLY A 50 14.87 -7.39 -0.81
N GLU A 51 14.20 -6.85 0.21
CA GLU A 51 14.50 -7.10 1.62
C GLU A 51 13.93 -8.47 2.05
N PHE A 52 14.64 -9.18 2.93
CA PHE A 52 14.15 -10.46 3.45
C PHE A 52 12.97 -10.25 4.40
N GLU A 53 11.89 -10.97 4.16
CA GLU A 53 10.75 -11.06 5.07
C GLU A 53 10.11 -12.45 5.03
N GLY A 54 9.33 -12.75 6.07
CA GLY A 54 8.51 -13.95 6.10
C GLY A 54 7.39 -13.83 7.12
N PHE A 55 6.21 -14.35 6.78
CA PHE A 55 5.06 -14.30 7.67
C PHE A 55 4.35 -15.64 7.79
N VAL A 56 3.67 -15.80 8.92
CA VAL A 56 2.70 -16.86 9.21
C VAL A 56 1.47 -16.19 9.82
N ALA A 57 0.31 -16.45 9.23
CA ALA A 57 -0.94 -15.84 9.66
C ALA A 57 -2.11 -16.82 9.52
N VAL A 58 -3.14 -16.65 10.34
CA VAL A 58 -4.30 -17.54 10.40
C VAL A 58 -5.51 -16.87 9.76
N VAL A 59 -6.25 -17.59 8.92
CA VAL A 59 -7.40 -17.03 8.21
C VAL A 59 -8.52 -16.64 9.18
N ASN A 60 -8.94 -15.37 9.10
CA ASN A 60 -10.16 -14.87 9.70
C ASN A 60 -11.34 -15.10 8.74
N LYS A 61 -12.11 -16.18 8.97
CA LYS A 61 -13.17 -16.62 8.05
C LYS A 61 -14.29 -15.59 7.86
N ALA A 62 -14.68 -14.88 8.93
CA ALA A 62 -15.77 -13.91 8.87
C ALA A 62 -15.41 -12.71 7.99
N MET A 63 -14.21 -12.16 8.17
CA MET A 63 -13.74 -11.05 7.34
C MET A 63 -13.41 -11.50 5.92
N SER A 64 -12.87 -12.71 5.75
CA SER A 64 -12.64 -13.30 4.42
C SER A 64 -13.92 -13.49 3.61
N GLU A 65 -15.07 -13.72 4.25
CA GLU A 65 -16.36 -13.78 3.54
C GLU A 65 -16.72 -12.44 2.86
N ARG A 66 -16.41 -11.31 3.51
CA ARG A 66 -16.63 -9.97 2.91
C ARG A 66 -15.73 -9.75 1.71
N PHE A 67 -14.45 -10.13 1.82
CA PHE A 67 -13.52 -10.06 0.71
C PHE A 67 -13.90 -10.99 -0.46
N ALA A 68 -14.42 -12.19 -0.17
CA ALA A 68 -14.95 -13.07 -1.21
C ALA A 68 -16.14 -12.45 -1.96
N LYS A 69 -17.04 -11.75 -1.25
CA LYS A 69 -18.13 -10.97 -1.88
C LYS A 69 -17.59 -9.84 -2.75
N LEU A 70 -16.55 -9.13 -2.31
CA LEU A 70 -15.88 -8.10 -3.10
C LEU A 70 -15.26 -8.68 -4.38
N VAL A 71 -14.52 -9.79 -4.27
CA VAL A 71 -13.95 -10.52 -5.43
C VAL A 71 -15.04 -10.94 -6.41
N SER A 72 -16.18 -11.44 -5.91
CA SER A 72 -17.29 -11.83 -6.77
C SER A 72 -17.95 -10.65 -7.51
N SER A 73 -17.79 -9.43 -6.98
CA SER A 73 -18.31 -8.19 -7.56
C SER A 73 -17.28 -7.45 -8.44
N ALA A 74 -16.03 -7.92 -8.50
CA ALA A 74 -14.94 -7.22 -9.19
C ALA A 74 -15.24 -6.96 -10.68
N GLU A 75 -15.83 -7.93 -11.39
CA GLU A 75 -16.20 -7.79 -12.81
C GLU A 75 -17.25 -6.70 -13.05
N VAL A 76 -18.04 -6.33 -12.03
CA VAL A 76 -19.02 -5.23 -12.08
C VAL A 76 -18.37 -3.90 -11.69
N LEU A 77 -17.37 -3.93 -10.80
CA LEU A 77 -16.71 -2.72 -10.28
C LEU A 77 -15.58 -2.20 -11.18
N LEU A 78 -14.85 -3.10 -11.87
CA LEU A 78 -13.74 -2.71 -12.75
C LEU A 78 -14.19 -1.75 -13.88
N PRO A 79 -15.34 -1.93 -14.54
CA PRO A 79 -15.84 -0.97 -15.53
C PRO A 79 -16.18 0.42 -14.98
N GLU A 80 -16.27 0.61 -13.65
CA GLU A 80 -16.45 1.93 -13.06
C GLU A 80 -15.16 2.74 -13.00
N LEU A 81 -14.00 2.09 -13.15
CA LEU A 81 -12.69 2.77 -13.12
C LEU A 81 -12.54 3.72 -14.33
N PRO A 82 -11.82 4.84 -14.19
CA PRO A 82 -11.90 5.96 -15.10
C PRO A 82 -11.02 5.82 -16.35
N TRP A 83 -10.78 4.59 -16.82
CA TRP A 83 -10.00 4.33 -18.04
C TRP A 83 -10.78 3.44 -19.01
N PRO A 84 -10.46 3.48 -20.32
CA PRO A 84 -11.12 2.63 -21.31
C PRO A 84 -10.90 1.14 -21.03
N GLN A 85 -11.83 0.30 -21.48
CA GLN A 85 -11.76 -1.16 -21.30
C GLN A 85 -10.47 -1.75 -21.87
N GLU A 86 -9.92 -1.16 -22.93
CA GLU A 86 -8.67 -1.58 -23.56
C GLU A 86 -7.44 -1.42 -22.66
N PHE A 87 -7.53 -0.58 -21.63
CA PHE A 87 -6.49 -0.37 -20.61
C PHE A 87 -6.69 -1.28 -19.39
N GLU A 88 -7.72 -2.13 -19.40
CA GLU A 88 -7.96 -3.16 -18.39
C GLU A 88 -7.46 -4.53 -18.88
N LYS A 89 -7.17 -5.44 -17.94
CA LYS A 89 -6.75 -6.81 -18.27
C LYS A 89 -7.86 -7.53 -19.06
N ASP A 90 -7.46 -8.31 -20.08
CA ASP A 90 -8.40 -9.02 -20.95
C ASP A 90 -9.29 -10.02 -20.19
N THR A 91 -8.76 -10.58 -19.11
CA THR A 91 -9.49 -11.46 -18.20
C THR A 91 -9.07 -11.13 -16.78
N PHE A 92 -10.04 -10.79 -15.95
CA PHE A 92 -9.79 -10.61 -14.53
C PHE A 92 -9.65 -11.97 -13.85
N LEU A 93 -8.41 -12.33 -13.51
CA LEU A 93 -8.12 -13.51 -12.72
C LEU A 93 -8.56 -13.25 -11.28
N LYS A 94 -9.72 -13.80 -10.88
CA LYS A 94 -10.27 -13.66 -9.52
C LYS A 94 -9.23 -14.13 -8.50
N PRO A 95 -8.59 -13.21 -7.76
CA PRO A 95 -7.53 -13.59 -6.83
C PRO A 95 -8.15 -14.21 -5.58
N ASP A 96 -7.32 -14.92 -4.82
CA ASP A 96 -7.70 -15.30 -3.46
C ASP A 96 -7.57 -14.04 -2.59
N PHE A 97 -8.64 -13.64 -1.89
CA PHE A 97 -8.60 -12.50 -0.98
C PHE A 97 -9.04 -12.93 0.41
N THR A 98 -8.06 -12.99 1.30
CA THR A 98 -8.24 -13.44 2.68
C THR A 98 -7.89 -12.34 3.68
N SER A 99 -8.70 -12.25 4.73
CA SER A 99 -8.27 -11.55 5.94
C SER A 99 -7.55 -12.52 6.84
N LEU A 100 -6.38 -12.13 7.33
CA LEU A 100 -5.55 -12.95 8.19
C LEU A 100 -5.26 -12.22 9.50
N ASP A 101 -5.13 -13.00 10.56
CA ASP A 101 -4.58 -12.56 11.83
C ASP A 101 -3.13 -13.05 11.93
N VAL A 102 -2.19 -12.11 11.95
CA VAL A 102 -0.75 -12.39 11.97
C VAL A 102 -0.37 -13.07 13.27
N LEU A 103 0.30 -14.21 13.17
CA LEU A 103 1.00 -14.84 14.27
C LEU A 103 2.47 -14.43 14.30
N THR A 104 3.10 -14.35 13.13
CA THR A 104 4.48 -13.91 12.97
C THR A 104 4.64 -13.14 11.67
N PHE A 105 5.30 -12.01 11.72
CA PHE A 105 5.83 -11.28 10.59
C PHE A 105 7.28 -10.89 10.91
N ALA A 106 8.24 -11.58 10.31
CA ALA A 106 9.66 -11.36 10.47
C ALA A 106 10.16 -10.43 9.37
N GLY A 107 10.94 -9.42 9.74
CA GLY A 107 11.47 -8.41 8.82
C GLY A 107 11.64 -7.05 9.50
N SER A 108 11.71 -5.99 8.71
CA SER A 108 11.91 -4.61 9.19
C SER A 108 10.62 -3.93 9.66
N GLY A 109 9.46 -4.46 9.32
CA GLY A 109 8.15 -3.90 9.65
C GLY A 109 7.02 -4.91 9.47
N ILE A 110 5.83 -4.53 9.93
CA ILE A 110 4.60 -5.32 9.77
C ILE A 110 3.62 -4.48 8.95
N PRO A 111 3.27 -4.88 7.72
CA PRO A 111 2.35 -4.16 6.88
C PRO A 111 0.90 -4.35 7.34
N ALA A 112 0.00 -3.54 6.81
CA ALA A 112 -1.44 -3.61 7.06
C ALA A 112 -2.17 -4.59 6.12
N GLY A 113 -1.60 -4.79 4.94
CA GLY A 113 -2.05 -5.68 3.88
C GLY A 113 -0.88 -5.97 2.94
N ILE A 114 -1.01 -7.01 2.12
CA ILE A 114 -0.02 -7.40 1.12
C ILE A 114 -0.72 -7.92 -0.13
N ASN A 115 -0.13 -7.65 -1.29
CA ASN A 115 -0.55 -8.20 -2.58
C ASN A 115 0.65 -8.82 -3.30
N ILE A 116 0.74 -10.14 -3.26
CA ILE A 116 1.92 -10.91 -3.67
C ILE A 116 1.53 -12.11 -4.55
N PRO A 117 2.47 -12.65 -5.37
CA PRO A 117 3.87 -12.26 -5.49
C PRO A 117 4.09 -10.99 -6.33
N ASN A 118 5.30 -10.44 -6.27
CA ASN A 118 5.72 -9.25 -7.04
C ASN A 118 6.24 -9.60 -8.46
N TYR A 119 6.07 -10.85 -8.91
CA TYR A 119 6.46 -11.30 -10.25
C TYR A 119 5.35 -11.01 -11.28
N ASP A 120 5.51 -9.94 -12.08
CA ASP A 120 4.50 -9.49 -13.05
C ASP A 120 4.04 -10.56 -14.04
N ASP A 121 4.95 -11.41 -14.52
CA ASP A 121 4.63 -12.50 -15.43
C ASP A 121 3.69 -13.52 -14.79
N ILE A 122 3.90 -13.85 -13.52
CA ILE A 122 3.03 -14.73 -12.73
C ILE A 122 1.70 -14.03 -12.43
N ARG A 123 1.71 -12.75 -12.03
CA ARG A 123 0.49 -11.97 -11.74
C ARG A 123 -0.45 -11.91 -12.93
N GLN A 124 0.10 -11.78 -14.14
CA GLN A 124 -0.66 -11.71 -15.38
C GLN A 124 -1.17 -13.07 -15.87
N SER A 125 -0.37 -14.14 -15.73
CA SER A 125 -0.68 -15.45 -16.32
C SER A 125 -1.35 -16.44 -15.37
N GLU A 126 -1.06 -16.38 -14.07
CA GLU A 126 -1.51 -17.34 -13.06
C GLU A 126 -2.30 -16.69 -11.92
N GLY A 127 -2.00 -15.44 -11.58
CA GLY A 127 -2.71 -14.64 -10.57
C GLY A 127 -1.85 -14.27 -9.37
N PHE A 128 -2.51 -13.83 -8.30
CA PHE A 128 -1.90 -13.33 -7.06
C PHE A 128 -2.86 -13.59 -5.87
N LYS A 129 -2.39 -13.41 -4.64
CA LYS A 129 -3.26 -13.33 -3.46
C LYS A 129 -3.21 -11.93 -2.84
N ASN A 130 -4.37 -11.50 -2.36
CA ASN A 130 -4.52 -10.29 -1.57
C ASN A 130 -4.75 -10.71 -0.12
N VAL A 131 -4.10 -10.01 0.79
CA VAL A 131 -4.15 -10.32 2.21
C VAL A 131 -4.34 -9.02 2.99
N SER A 132 -5.32 -9.02 3.89
CA SER A 132 -5.51 -7.94 4.87
C SER A 132 -5.18 -8.47 6.27
N LEU A 133 -4.26 -7.80 6.98
CA LEU A 133 -3.75 -8.24 8.29
C LEU A 133 -4.57 -7.61 9.43
N GLY A 134 -5.74 -8.17 9.71
CA GLY A 134 -6.79 -7.57 10.55
C GLY A 134 -6.33 -7.15 11.94
N ASN A 135 -5.59 -8.03 12.64
CA ASN A 135 -5.04 -7.72 13.96
C ASN A 135 -3.97 -6.61 13.95
N VAL A 136 -3.22 -6.43 12.85
CA VAL A 136 -2.29 -5.31 12.68
C VAL A 136 -3.06 -3.99 12.53
N LEU A 137 -4.15 -4.02 11.75
CA LEU A 137 -5.03 -2.86 11.56
C LEU A 137 -5.62 -2.36 12.88
N ALA A 138 -6.10 -3.28 13.72
CA ALA A 138 -6.72 -2.96 14.99
C ALA A 138 -5.77 -2.15 15.91
N VAL A 139 -4.48 -2.48 15.92
CA VAL A 139 -3.47 -1.82 16.77
C VAL A 139 -2.98 -0.50 16.18
N ALA A 140 -2.79 -0.45 14.86
CA ALA A 140 -2.31 0.75 14.16
C ALA A 140 -3.19 1.97 14.43
N TYR A 141 -4.50 1.78 14.57
CA TYR A 141 -5.49 2.86 14.67
C TYR A 141 -6.11 3.07 16.05
N ALA A 142 -5.67 2.33 17.07
CA ALA A 142 -6.03 2.62 18.46
C ALA A 142 -5.40 3.94 18.93
N THR A 143 -6.01 5.07 18.60
CA THR A 143 -5.46 6.40 18.86
C THR A 143 -6.32 7.17 19.86
N GLN A 144 -5.66 7.82 20.82
CA GLN A 144 -6.33 8.67 21.79
C GLN A 144 -6.73 10.00 21.13
N LYS A 145 -7.85 10.59 21.54
CA LYS A 145 -8.43 11.79 20.90
C LYS A 145 -7.48 12.99 20.88
N ASP A 146 -6.74 13.19 21.98
CA ASP A 146 -5.73 14.24 22.13
C ASP A 146 -4.54 14.09 21.17
N LYS A 147 -4.27 12.86 20.71
CA LYS A 147 -3.19 12.52 19.76
C LYS A 147 -3.57 12.71 18.30
N LEU A 148 -4.84 13.01 18.00
CA LEU A 148 -5.30 13.31 16.64
C LEU A 148 -4.92 14.74 16.24
N THR A 149 -3.66 14.90 15.83
CA THR A 149 -3.13 16.16 15.28
C THR A 149 -3.84 16.56 13.98
N PHE A 150 -3.92 17.87 13.76
CA PHE A 150 -4.38 18.52 12.52
C PHE A 150 -5.85 18.36 12.13
N LEU A 151 -6.68 17.77 13.01
CA LEU A 151 -8.13 17.66 12.82
C LEU A 151 -8.89 18.67 13.66
N GLU A 152 -10.04 19.13 13.17
CA GLU A 152 -10.99 19.90 13.97
C GLU A 152 -11.62 19.04 15.06
N GLU A 153 -11.95 19.64 16.21
CA GLU A 153 -12.55 18.90 17.34
C GLU A 153 -13.85 18.15 16.96
N LYS A 154 -14.64 18.72 16.05
CA LYS A 154 -15.88 18.09 15.54
C LYS A 154 -15.63 16.78 14.77
N ASP A 155 -14.44 16.62 14.18
CA ASP A 155 -14.13 15.48 13.32
C ASP A 155 -13.45 14.34 14.11
N LYS A 156 -12.85 14.64 15.27
CA LYS A 156 -12.05 13.67 16.02
C LYS A 156 -12.85 12.45 16.52
N ASP A 157 -14.04 12.65 17.06
CA ASP A 157 -14.87 11.53 17.56
C ASP A 157 -15.34 10.64 16.42
N LEU A 158 -15.73 11.26 15.30
CA LEU A 158 -16.12 10.56 14.09
C LEU A 158 -14.95 9.78 13.51
N PHE A 159 -13.76 10.40 13.46
CA PHE A 159 -12.52 9.79 13.00
C PHE A 159 -12.18 8.56 13.83
N ILE A 160 -12.20 8.64 15.17
CA ILE A 160 -11.94 7.49 16.05
C ILE A 160 -12.91 6.34 15.76
N LYS A 161 -14.21 6.64 15.67
CA LYS A 161 -15.24 5.63 15.47
C LYS A 161 -15.08 4.89 14.13
N TRP A 162 -14.80 5.62 13.07
CA TRP A 162 -14.85 5.08 11.70
C TRP A 162 -13.49 4.84 11.06
N LYS A 163 -12.37 5.13 11.74
CA LYS A 163 -11.03 4.91 11.17
C LYS A 163 -10.74 3.44 10.85
N GLY A 164 -11.19 2.51 11.71
CA GLY A 164 -11.06 1.07 11.44
C GLY A 164 -11.88 0.65 10.21
N PRO A 165 -13.22 0.83 10.24
CA PRO A 165 -14.09 0.47 9.12
C PRO A 165 -13.71 1.13 7.78
N SER A 166 -13.40 2.43 7.76
CA SER A 166 -12.94 3.11 6.55
C SER A 166 -11.63 2.56 5.99
N PHE A 167 -10.75 2.10 6.88
CA PHE A 167 -9.49 1.50 6.46
C PHE A 167 -9.67 0.08 5.92
N GLU A 168 -10.58 -0.71 6.47
CA GLU A 168 -10.92 -2.02 5.92
C GLU A 168 -11.45 -1.90 4.48
N VAL A 169 -12.33 -0.93 4.22
CA VAL A 169 -12.81 -0.61 2.87
C VAL A 169 -11.65 -0.17 1.97
N GLN A 170 -10.81 0.75 2.44
CA GLN A 170 -9.67 1.27 1.66
C GLN A 170 -8.69 0.16 1.30
N VAL A 171 -8.26 -0.68 2.26
CA VAL A 171 -7.34 -1.80 2.01
C VAL A 171 -7.97 -2.82 1.07
N GLY A 172 -9.25 -3.16 1.28
CA GLY A 172 -9.98 -4.05 0.39
C GLY A 172 -9.93 -3.61 -1.07
N LEU A 173 -10.23 -2.34 -1.30
CA LEU A 173 -10.22 -1.77 -2.65
C LEU A 173 -8.80 -1.59 -3.20
N HIS A 174 -7.87 -1.12 -2.37
CA HIS A 174 -6.48 -0.85 -2.73
C HIS A 174 -5.78 -2.13 -3.20
N GLU A 175 -5.86 -3.22 -2.43
CA GLU A 175 -5.18 -4.47 -2.77
C GLU A 175 -5.84 -5.15 -3.98
N LEU A 176 -7.17 -5.31 -3.94
CA LEU A 176 -7.89 -6.08 -4.96
C LEU A 176 -8.08 -5.32 -6.27
N LEU A 177 -8.65 -4.11 -6.20
CA LEU A 177 -9.07 -3.35 -7.38
C LEU A 177 -8.10 -2.22 -7.72
N GLY A 178 -7.24 -1.81 -6.78
CA GLY A 178 -6.07 -0.98 -7.04
C GLY A 178 -5.02 -1.81 -7.76
N HIS A 179 -4.16 -2.50 -7.03
CA HIS A 179 -3.06 -3.29 -7.62
C HIS A 179 -3.50 -4.40 -8.57
N GLY A 180 -4.71 -4.94 -8.39
CA GLY A 180 -5.24 -5.98 -9.27
C GLY A 180 -5.75 -5.51 -10.63
N SER A 181 -5.99 -4.22 -10.82
CA SER A 181 -6.52 -3.64 -12.07
C SER A 181 -5.44 -3.03 -12.97
N GLY A 182 -5.81 -2.81 -14.23
CA GLY A 182 -4.98 -2.16 -15.23
C GLY A 182 -4.07 -3.13 -15.98
N LYS A 183 -3.87 -2.85 -17.28
CA LYS A 183 -3.07 -3.65 -18.21
C LYS A 183 -1.79 -2.92 -18.60
N LEU A 184 -0.68 -3.65 -18.69
CA LEU A 184 0.54 -3.16 -19.33
C LEU A 184 0.53 -3.55 -20.80
N PHE A 185 0.84 -2.61 -21.69
CA PHE A 185 1.00 -2.89 -23.11
C PHE A 185 2.41 -3.39 -23.38
N VAL A 186 2.53 -4.63 -23.87
CA VAL A 186 3.80 -5.33 -24.02
C VAL A 186 3.95 -5.81 -25.47
N GLN A 187 5.15 -5.67 -26.00
CA GLN A 187 5.62 -6.34 -27.21
C GLN A 187 6.67 -7.39 -26.84
N ASP A 188 6.41 -8.65 -27.18
CA ASP A 188 7.38 -9.73 -26.97
C ASP A 188 8.57 -9.66 -27.95
N ASP A 189 9.60 -10.49 -27.70
CA ASP A 189 10.79 -10.55 -28.55
C ASP A 189 10.49 -11.01 -29.99
N GLY A 190 9.35 -11.66 -30.22
CA GLY A 190 8.83 -12.03 -31.53
C GLY A 190 8.08 -10.91 -32.26
N GLY A 191 7.95 -9.73 -31.62
CA GLY A 191 7.25 -8.57 -32.15
C GLY A 191 5.73 -8.60 -31.98
N LYS A 192 5.17 -9.60 -31.29
CA LYS A 192 3.73 -9.73 -31.04
C LYS A 192 3.31 -8.88 -29.85
N PHE A 193 2.20 -8.17 -30.03
CA PHE A 193 1.59 -7.34 -28.99
C PHE A 193 0.56 -8.11 -28.17
N ASN A 194 0.46 -7.79 -26.89
CA ASN A 194 -0.64 -8.25 -26.03
C ASN A 194 -1.90 -7.36 -26.12
N PHE A 195 -1.95 -6.40 -27.06
CA PHE A 195 -3.07 -5.49 -27.28
C PHE A 195 -3.25 -5.18 -28.78
N ASP A 196 -4.42 -4.69 -29.19
CA ASP A 196 -4.72 -4.35 -30.59
C ASP A 196 -4.25 -2.92 -30.94
N GLN A 197 -2.99 -2.79 -31.37
CA GLN A 197 -2.39 -1.50 -31.74
C GLN A 197 -3.19 -0.71 -32.80
N SER A 198 -4.02 -1.39 -33.61
CA SER A 198 -4.82 -0.72 -34.64
C SER A 198 -6.07 -0.02 -34.09
N LYS A 199 -6.52 -0.41 -32.89
CA LYS A 199 -7.77 0.04 -32.26
C LYS A 199 -7.59 0.83 -30.98
N VAL A 200 -6.57 0.53 -30.17
CA VAL A 200 -6.41 1.18 -28.87
C VAL A 200 -6.01 2.65 -29.04
N VAL A 201 -6.87 3.54 -28.55
CA VAL A 201 -6.69 4.99 -28.56
C VAL A 201 -6.32 5.45 -27.15
N ASN A 202 -5.30 6.29 -27.05
CA ASN A 202 -4.94 6.96 -25.81
C ASN A 202 -5.98 8.05 -25.50
N PRO A 203 -6.72 7.97 -24.38
CA PRO A 203 -7.79 8.92 -24.07
C PRO A 203 -7.28 10.34 -23.74
N GLU A 204 -6.00 10.50 -23.41
CA GLU A 204 -5.41 11.83 -23.12
C GLU A 204 -5.05 12.59 -24.40
N THR A 205 -4.64 11.88 -25.47
CA THR A 205 -4.19 12.51 -26.72
C THR A 205 -5.21 12.37 -27.85
N GLY A 206 -6.12 11.40 -27.78
CA GLY A 206 -7.01 11.02 -28.89
C GLY A 206 -6.30 10.29 -30.04
N GLU A 207 -5.00 9.98 -29.88
CA GLU A 207 -4.18 9.29 -30.87
C GLU A 207 -4.05 7.79 -30.55
N ARG A 208 -3.58 7.00 -31.51
CA ARG A 208 -3.25 5.59 -31.25
C ARG A 208 -2.06 5.47 -30.29
N VAL A 209 -2.07 4.42 -29.49
CA VAL A 209 -0.95 4.09 -28.61
C VAL A 209 0.34 3.89 -29.41
N SER A 210 1.38 4.64 -29.05
CA SER A 210 2.68 4.68 -29.74
C SER A 210 3.86 4.20 -28.88
N SER A 211 3.63 3.88 -27.60
CA SER A 211 4.63 3.40 -26.65
C SER A 211 4.13 2.20 -25.83
N TRP A 212 5.06 1.32 -25.44
CA TRP A 212 4.80 0.04 -24.76
C TRP A 212 6.11 -0.52 -24.16
N TYR A 213 5.99 -1.53 -23.30
CA TYR A 213 7.09 -2.32 -22.75
C TYR A 213 7.63 -3.32 -23.78
N ARG A 214 8.95 -3.57 -23.79
CA ARG A 214 9.62 -4.48 -24.74
C ARG A 214 10.49 -5.50 -24.03
N GLY A 215 10.56 -6.71 -24.56
CA GLY A 215 11.45 -7.77 -24.08
C GLY A 215 11.26 -8.04 -22.59
N SER A 216 12.33 -7.91 -21.79
CA SER A 216 12.31 -8.13 -20.34
C SER A 216 12.03 -6.87 -19.51
N GLU A 217 11.56 -5.79 -20.12
CA GLU A 217 11.23 -4.55 -19.40
C GLU A 217 10.01 -4.75 -18.49
N THR A 218 10.19 -4.46 -17.20
CA THR A 218 9.13 -4.46 -16.18
C THR A 218 8.73 -3.04 -15.78
N TRP A 219 7.62 -2.92 -15.03
CA TRP A 219 7.20 -1.68 -14.38
C TRP A 219 8.37 -1.03 -13.62
N ASP A 220 9.01 -1.79 -12.74
CA ASP A 220 10.11 -1.30 -11.90
C ASP A 220 11.33 -0.91 -12.72
N SER A 221 11.69 -1.67 -13.76
CA SER A 221 12.84 -1.32 -14.60
C SER A 221 12.64 -0.01 -15.38
N LYS A 222 11.40 0.30 -15.76
CA LYS A 222 11.04 1.49 -16.54
C LYS A 222 10.88 2.72 -15.68
N PHE A 223 10.08 2.63 -14.62
CA PHE A 223 9.73 3.76 -13.76
C PHE A 223 10.73 3.95 -12.60
N SER A 224 11.54 2.93 -12.31
CA SER A 224 12.67 2.96 -11.38
C SER A 224 12.34 3.67 -10.05
N THR A 225 12.95 4.82 -9.81
CA THR A 225 12.84 5.55 -8.53
C THR A 225 11.43 6.00 -8.16
N ILE A 226 10.52 6.10 -9.13
CA ILE A 226 9.12 6.47 -8.86
C ILE A 226 8.15 5.29 -8.96
N ALA A 227 8.61 4.10 -9.37
CA ALA A 227 7.76 2.95 -9.66
C ALA A 227 6.84 2.61 -8.47
N SER A 228 7.42 2.38 -7.28
CA SER A 228 6.63 2.02 -6.10
C SER A 228 5.65 3.12 -5.71
N THR A 229 6.11 4.35 -5.51
CA THR A 229 5.27 5.47 -5.06
C THR A 229 4.13 5.79 -6.03
N TYR A 230 4.38 5.71 -7.34
CA TYR A 230 3.38 5.95 -8.36
C TYR A 230 2.29 4.88 -8.32
N GLU A 231 2.68 3.61 -8.20
CA GLU A 231 1.73 2.50 -8.15
C GLU A 231 0.89 2.53 -6.86
N GLU A 232 1.50 2.85 -5.72
CA GLU A 232 0.79 3.08 -4.45
C GLU A 232 -0.23 4.21 -4.58
N CYS A 233 0.15 5.31 -5.23
CA CYS A 233 -0.76 6.44 -5.47
C CYS A 233 -1.96 6.04 -6.32
N ARG A 234 -1.73 5.26 -7.38
CA ARG A 234 -2.81 4.73 -8.22
C ARG A 234 -3.75 3.83 -7.43
N ALA A 235 -3.23 2.90 -6.62
CA ALA A 235 -4.03 1.98 -5.83
C ALA A 235 -4.82 2.71 -4.71
N GLU A 236 -4.21 3.66 -4.01
CA GLU A 236 -4.89 4.52 -3.03
C GLU A 236 -6.01 5.36 -3.68
N CYS A 237 -5.78 5.90 -4.89
CA CYS A 237 -6.79 6.61 -5.68
C CYS A 237 -7.96 5.71 -6.06
N VAL A 238 -7.73 4.46 -6.46
CA VAL A 238 -8.80 3.49 -6.71
C VAL A 238 -9.64 3.28 -5.46
N GLY A 239 -9.00 3.10 -4.30
CA GLY A 239 -9.70 2.96 -3.01
C GLY A 239 -10.61 4.15 -2.71
N LEU A 240 -10.10 5.38 -2.85
CA LEU A 240 -10.91 6.59 -2.67
C LEU A 240 -12.05 6.72 -3.67
N TYR A 241 -11.82 6.32 -4.93
CA TYR A 241 -12.80 6.45 -6.00
C TYR A 241 -13.96 5.46 -5.83
N LEU A 242 -13.63 4.18 -5.58
CA LEU A 242 -14.61 3.11 -5.46
C LEU A 242 -15.27 3.03 -4.08
N CYS A 243 -14.69 3.63 -3.03
CA CYS A 243 -15.36 3.68 -1.73
C CYS A 243 -16.65 4.52 -1.77
N LEU A 244 -16.87 5.32 -2.82
CA LEU A 244 -18.11 6.06 -3.07
C LEU A 244 -19.24 5.16 -3.59
N ASN A 245 -18.93 3.93 -4.01
CA ASN A 245 -19.92 2.99 -4.53
C ASN A 245 -20.72 2.35 -3.38
N LYS A 246 -22.05 2.46 -3.44
CA LYS A 246 -22.95 1.95 -2.39
C LYS A 246 -22.93 0.42 -2.27
N GLN A 247 -22.75 -0.30 -3.36
CA GLN A 247 -22.63 -1.77 -3.33
C GLN A 247 -21.34 -2.17 -2.60
N VAL A 248 -20.23 -1.46 -2.82
CA VAL A 248 -18.99 -1.68 -2.08
C VAL A 248 -19.22 -1.49 -0.58
N LEU A 249 -19.79 -0.36 -0.16
CA LEU A 249 -20.04 -0.10 1.27
C LEU A 249 -20.94 -1.18 1.90
N SER A 250 -21.97 -1.63 1.17
CA SER A 250 -22.87 -2.69 1.62
C SER A 250 -22.18 -4.06 1.75
N ILE A 251 -21.22 -4.39 0.87
CA ILE A 251 -20.39 -5.60 0.99
C ILE A 251 -19.60 -5.60 2.31
N PHE A 252 -19.11 -4.43 2.74
CA PHE A 252 -18.43 -4.27 4.03
C PHE A 252 -19.39 -4.11 5.23
N GLY A 253 -20.71 -4.12 4.98
CA GLY A 253 -21.74 -4.04 6.01
C GLY A 253 -22.02 -2.62 6.49
N HIS A 254 -21.85 -1.63 5.63
CA HIS A 254 -22.13 -0.22 5.91
C HIS A 254 -23.25 0.30 5.00
N ASP A 255 -24.32 0.79 5.60
CA ASP A 255 -25.48 1.34 4.90
C ASP A 255 -25.87 2.71 5.47
N ALA A 256 -26.65 3.48 4.71
CA ALA A 256 -27.21 4.77 5.11
C ALA A 256 -26.16 5.75 5.70
N GLN A 257 -26.39 6.29 6.90
CA GLN A 257 -25.52 7.29 7.51
C GLN A 257 -24.13 6.74 7.85
N ASP A 258 -24.04 5.46 8.23
CA ASP A 258 -22.77 4.82 8.55
C ASP A 258 -21.87 4.74 7.30
N ALA A 259 -22.47 4.42 6.14
CA ALA A 259 -21.78 4.42 4.85
C ALA A 259 -21.21 5.82 4.51
N GLU A 260 -22.00 6.88 4.69
CA GLU A 260 -21.56 8.26 4.45
C GLU A 260 -20.41 8.68 5.38
N ASP A 261 -20.44 8.25 6.65
CA ASP A 261 -19.38 8.53 7.62
C ASP A 261 -18.09 7.75 7.35
N VAL A 262 -18.20 6.49 6.93
CA VAL A 262 -17.08 5.68 6.48
C VAL A 262 -16.38 6.35 5.29
N VAL A 263 -17.15 6.82 4.29
CA VAL A 263 -16.61 7.56 3.15
C VAL A 263 -15.90 8.83 3.62
N TYR A 264 -16.56 9.65 4.44
CA TYR A 264 -15.99 10.91 4.91
C TYR A 264 -14.68 10.70 5.66
N VAL A 265 -14.64 9.74 6.59
CA VAL A 265 -13.43 9.45 7.37
C VAL A 265 -12.34 8.82 6.51
N ASN A 266 -12.67 8.06 5.47
CA ASN A 266 -11.67 7.56 4.51
C ASN A 266 -10.97 8.72 3.80
N TRP A 267 -11.74 9.64 3.24
CA TRP A 267 -11.22 10.82 2.53
C TRP A 267 -10.48 11.78 3.48
N LEU A 268 -11.01 12.02 4.68
CA LEU A 268 -10.36 12.84 5.70
C LEU A 268 -9.03 12.23 6.16
N SER A 269 -8.99 10.90 6.31
CA SER A 269 -7.76 10.16 6.62
C SER A 269 -6.70 10.36 5.54
N MET A 270 -7.09 10.33 4.26
CA MET A 270 -6.17 10.52 3.14
C MET A 270 -5.54 11.91 3.16
N VAL A 271 -6.35 12.98 3.24
CA VAL A 271 -5.83 14.36 3.21
C VAL A 271 -4.98 14.66 4.45
N ARG A 272 -5.37 14.15 5.63
CA ARG A 272 -4.55 14.25 6.84
C ARG A 272 -3.23 13.50 6.68
N ALA A 273 -3.27 12.28 6.13
CA ALA A 273 -2.07 11.47 5.93
C ALA A 273 -1.12 12.10 4.88
N GLY A 274 -1.65 12.80 3.88
CA GLY A 274 -0.84 13.58 2.94
C GLY A 274 -0.06 14.68 3.61
N LEU A 275 -0.66 15.42 4.57
CA LEU A 275 0.05 16.42 5.36
C LEU A 275 1.12 15.78 6.25
N LEU A 276 0.75 14.72 6.98
CA LEU A 276 1.70 13.96 7.81
C LEU A 276 2.84 13.35 7.00
N GLY A 277 2.61 13.08 5.71
CA GLY A 277 3.61 12.57 4.78
C GLY A 277 4.87 13.42 4.71
N LEU A 278 4.77 14.74 4.92
CA LEU A 278 5.90 15.67 4.90
C LEU A 278 7.05 15.28 5.85
N GLU A 279 6.77 14.54 6.93
CA GLU A 279 7.79 13.94 7.80
C GLU A 279 8.84 13.13 7.00
N PHE A 280 8.38 12.46 5.94
CA PHE A 280 9.17 11.54 5.13
C PHE A 280 9.86 12.21 3.94
N TYR A 281 9.70 13.53 3.78
CA TYR A 281 10.44 14.31 2.80
C TYR A 281 11.76 14.82 3.38
N THR A 282 12.82 14.83 2.57
CA THR A 282 14.14 15.36 2.90
C THR A 282 14.41 16.60 2.04
N PRO A 283 14.32 17.83 2.59
CA PRO A 283 14.52 19.06 1.82
C PRO A 283 15.90 19.16 1.17
N GLU A 284 16.93 18.68 1.86
CA GLU A 284 18.33 18.83 1.44
C GLU A 284 18.63 18.04 0.16
N SER A 285 18.10 16.81 0.07
CA SER A 285 18.22 15.94 -1.11
C SER A 285 17.02 16.00 -2.05
N LYS A 286 15.99 16.80 -1.71
CA LYS A 286 14.70 16.88 -2.42
C LYS A 286 14.08 15.51 -2.71
N SER A 287 14.20 14.59 -1.75
CA SER A 287 13.78 13.20 -1.93
C SER A 287 12.79 12.74 -0.86
N TRP A 288 11.86 11.90 -1.30
CA TRP A 288 10.93 11.20 -0.43
C TRP A 288 11.53 9.87 0.04
N ARG A 289 11.38 9.56 1.33
CA ARG A 289 11.95 8.36 1.97
C ARG A 289 10.96 7.22 2.14
N GLN A 290 9.68 7.43 1.81
CA GLN A 290 8.64 6.40 1.93
C GLN A 290 7.58 6.58 0.85
N ALA A 291 7.36 5.53 0.05
CA ALA A 291 6.54 5.55 -1.15
C ALA A 291 5.07 5.95 -0.89
N HIS A 292 4.41 5.30 0.07
CA HIS A 292 3.00 5.57 0.37
C HIS A 292 2.75 6.99 0.90
N MET A 293 3.69 7.56 1.66
CA MET A 293 3.58 8.90 2.22
C MET A 293 3.77 9.97 1.13
N GLN A 294 4.64 9.72 0.16
CA GLN A 294 4.71 10.54 -1.06
C GLN A 294 3.41 10.42 -1.86
N ALA A 295 2.87 9.21 -2.07
CA ALA A 295 1.61 8.99 -2.75
C ALA A 295 0.44 9.74 -2.11
N ARG A 296 0.32 9.67 -0.78
CA ARG A 296 -0.72 10.40 -0.02
C ARG A 296 -0.54 11.91 -0.12
N PHE A 297 0.69 12.41 -0.14
CA PHE A 297 0.97 13.82 -0.38
C PHE A 297 0.57 14.26 -1.80
N VAL A 298 0.87 13.44 -2.81
CA VAL A 298 0.43 13.67 -4.20
C VAL A 298 -1.10 13.75 -4.27
N ILE A 299 -1.81 12.83 -3.63
CA ILE A 299 -3.27 12.84 -3.59
C ILE A 299 -3.81 14.11 -2.90
N LEU A 300 -3.23 14.50 -1.77
CA LEU A 300 -3.57 15.77 -1.11
C LEU A 300 -3.39 16.96 -2.07
N ARG A 301 -2.29 17.01 -2.82
CA ARG A 301 -1.99 18.08 -3.78
C ARG A 301 -2.99 18.12 -4.93
N VAL A 302 -3.41 16.97 -5.46
CA VAL A 302 -4.46 16.86 -6.48
C VAL A 302 -5.80 17.41 -5.96
N LEU A 303 -6.17 17.07 -4.72
CA LEU A 303 -7.42 17.53 -4.12
C LEU A 303 -7.40 19.02 -3.75
N LEU A 304 -6.23 19.57 -3.38
CA LEU A 304 -6.05 21.02 -3.18
C LEU A 304 -6.13 21.78 -4.51
N GLU A 305 -5.52 21.26 -5.58
CA GLU A 305 -5.57 21.87 -6.91
C GLU A 305 -7.01 21.91 -7.47
N ALA A 306 -7.82 20.89 -7.16
CA ALA A 306 -9.23 20.87 -7.55
C ALA A 306 -10.01 22.08 -7.03
N GLY A 307 -9.56 22.70 -5.94
CA GLY A 307 -10.11 23.94 -5.41
C GLY A 307 -11.54 23.79 -4.90
N GLU A 308 -12.37 24.79 -5.19
CA GLU A 308 -13.79 24.86 -4.79
C GLU A 308 -14.07 24.70 -3.27
N GLY A 309 -13.03 24.86 -2.45
CA GLY A 309 -13.11 24.64 -1.00
C GLY A 309 -13.42 23.20 -0.61
N LEU A 310 -12.99 22.21 -1.42
CA LEU A 310 -13.09 20.80 -1.06
C LEU A 310 -12.19 20.46 0.14
N VAL A 311 -10.90 20.81 0.04
CA VAL A 311 -9.89 20.61 1.09
C VAL A 311 -9.37 21.97 1.52
N GLY A 312 -9.37 22.22 2.84
CA GLY A 312 -8.70 23.37 3.44
C GLY A 312 -7.42 22.94 4.15
N LEU A 313 -6.39 23.78 4.07
CA LEU A 313 -5.13 23.59 4.77
C LEU A 313 -4.66 24.94 5.34
N GLU A 314 -4.75 25.06 6.65
CA GLU A 314 -4.48 26.30 7.38
C GLU A 314 -3.39 26.09 8.43
N GLU A 315 -2.49 27.07 8.56
CA GLU A 315 -1.56 27.15 9.68
C GLU A 315 -2.23 27.87 10.84
N VAL A 316 -2.15 27.27 12.02
CA VAL A 316 -2.81 27.77 13.24
C VAL A 316 -1.85 27.73 14.42
N THR A 317 -2.23 28.34 15.53
CA THR A 317 -1.50 28.20 16.80
C THR A 317 -2.19 27.14 17.65
N GLY A 318 -1.44 26.14 18.09
CA GLY A 318 -1.95 25.10 18.97
C GLY A 318 -2.31 25.65 20.36
N GLN A 319 -3.06 24.87 21.14
CA GLN A 319 -3.44 25.25 22.52
C GLN A 319 -2.24 25.44 23.44
N ASP A 320 -1.10 24.83 23.10
CA ASP A 320 0.18 24.98 23.80
C ASP A 320 1.00 26.23 23.36
N GLY A 321 0.42 27.08 22.51
CA GLY A 321 1.06 28.29 21.99
C GLY A 321 2.10 28.04 20.89
N LYS A 322 2.30 26.80 20.45
CA LYS A 322 3.28 26.44 19.41
C LYS A 322 2.63 26.37 18.01
N PRO A 323 3.41 26.42 16.91
CA PRO A 323 2.88 26.21 15.56
C PRO A 323 2.09 24.92 15.43
N ASP A 324 0.97 24.97 14.74
CA ASP A 324 0.10 23.84 14.45
C ASP A 324 -0.55 24.03 13.06
N ALA A 325 -1.29 23.04 12.59
CA ALA A 325 -2.01 23.11 11.33
C ALA A 325 -3.42 22.54 11.45
N ARG A 326 -4.26 22.81 10.46
CA ARG A 326 -5.62 22.26 10.37
C ARG A 326 -5.89 21.83 8.95
N VAL A 327 -6.32 20.58 8.80
CA VAL A 327 -6.86 20.04 7.55
C VAL A 327 -8.37 19.96 7.71
N THR A 328 -9.09 20.54 6.75
CA THR A 328 -10.55 20.46 6.68
C THR A 328 -10.97 19.79 5.38
N LEU A 329 -12.10 19.10 5.41
CA LEU A 329 -12.70 18.44 4.25
C LEU A 329 -14.20 18.74 4.21
N ASP A 330 -14.67 19.30 3.09
CA ASP A 330 -16.08 19.56 2.84
C ASP A 330 -16.76 18.29 2.30
N ARG A 331 -17.50 17.62 3.18
CA ARG A 331 -18.22 16.39 2.87
C ARG A 331 -19.14 16.52 1.65
N SER A 332 -19.79 17.67 1.47
CA SER A 332 -20.77 17.88 0.40
C SER A 332 -20.14 17.89 -0.99
N LYS A 333 -18.82 18.11 -1.07
CA LYS A 333 -18.06 18.24 -2.32
C LYS A 333 -17.29 16.98 -2.71
N ILE A 334 -17.30 15.93 -1.88
CA ILE A 334 -16.60 14.67 -2.18
C ILE A 334 -17.13 14.07 -3.49
N ASN A 335 -18.44 13.94 -3.65
CA ASN A 335 -19.06 13.31 -4.82
C ASN A 335 -19.02 14.17 -6.09
N THR A 336 -18.76 15.48 -5.97
CA THR A 336 -18.79 16.43 -7.09
C THR A 336 -17.41 16.92 -7.49
N VAL A 337 -16.67 17.54 -6.56
CA VAL A 337 -15.33 18.09 -6.82
C VAL A 337 -14.28 16.99 -6.68
N GLY A 338 -14.28 16.30 -5.54
CA GLY A 338 -13.28 15.29 -5.20
C GLY A 338 -13.27 14.12 -6.17
N LYS A 339 -14.44 13.51 -6.42
CA LYS A 339 -14.61 12.40 -7.35
C LYS A 339 -14.11 12.74 -8.75
N ASN A 340 -14.42 13.94 -9.25
CA ASN A 340 -13.99 14.37 -10.59
C ASN A 340 -12.47 14.62 -10.66
N ALA A 341 -11.87 15.16 -9.60
CA ALA A 341 -10.43 15.34 -9.51
C ALA A 341 -9.70 13.98 -9.53
N ILE A 342 -10.14 13.04 -8.68
CA ILE A 342 -9.58 11.68 -8.64
C ILE A 342 -9.82 10.94 -9.96
N HIS A 343 -10.99 11.06 -10.58
CA HIS A 343 -11.28 10.45 -11.89
C HIS A 343 -10.24 10.86 -12.95
N ARG A 344 -10.04 12.17 -13.14
CA ARG A 344 -9.09 12.69 -14.14
C ARG A 344 -7.65 12.28 -13.83
N PHE A 345 -7.25 12.38 -12.57
CA PHE A 345 -5.90 12.04 -12.16
C PHE A 345 -5.62 10.54 -12.32
N LEU A 346 -6.56 9.69 -11.91
CA LEU A 346 -6.44 8.24 -11.97
C LEU A 346 -6.44 7.72 -13.42
N CYS A 347 -7.21 8.34 -14.33
CA CYS A 347 -7.13 8.08 -15.78
C CYS A 347 -5.70 8.30 -16.29
N LYS A 348 -5.10 9.46 -16.02
CA LYS A 348 -3.73 9.78 -16.41
C LYS A 348 -2.72 8.79 -15.84
N LEU A 349 -2.86 8.43 -14.56
CA LEU A 349 -1.98 7.46 -13.93
C LEU A 349 -1.99 6.12 -14.67
N GLN A 350 -3.17 5.59 -14.98
CA GLN A 350 -3.28 4.32 -15.69
C GLN A 350 -2.77 4.42 -17.13
N VAL A 351 -3.04 5.52 -17.83
CA VAL A 351 -2.60 5.71 -19.22
C VAL A 351 -1.08 5.66 -19.32
N PHE A 352 -0.37 6.48 -18.55
CA PHE A 352 1.09 6.52 -18.60
C PHE A 352 1.73 5.21 -18.15
N LYS A 353 1.14 4.55 -17.13
CA LYS A 353 1.55 3.20 -16.71
C LYS A 353 1.40 2.20 -17.84
N SER A 354 0.24 2.14 -18.48
CA SER A 354 -0.07 1.12 -19.49
C SER A 354 0.82 1.26 -20.72
N THR A 355 1.09 2.50 -21.14
CA THR A 355 1.86 2.82 -22.36
C THR A 355 3.37 2.91 -22.13
N ALA A 356 3.88 2.59 -20.94
CA ALA A 356 5.29 2.76 -20.58
C ALA A 356 5.83 4.19 -20.81
N ASP A 357 4.97 5.21 -20.68
CA ASP A 357 5.35 6.62 -20.86
C ASP A 357 5.99 7.16 -19.59
N VAL A 358 7.30 6.92 -19.45
CA VAL A 358 8.08 7.33 -18.28
C VAL A 358 8.23 8.84 -18.21
N GLU A 359 8.37 9.52 -19.35
CA GLU A 359 8.56 10.97 -19.38
C GLU A 359 7.29 11.70 -18.94
N GLY A 360 6.14 11.34 -19.51
CA GLY A 360 4.83 11.86 -19.11
C GLY A 360 4.47 11.50 -17.67
N GLY A 361 4.72 10.23 -17.29
CA GLY A 361 4.51 9.75 -15.93
C GLY A 361 5.33 10.51 -14.88
N ARG A 362 6.63 10.75 -15.14
CA ARG A 362 7.51 11.54 -14.26
C ARG A 362 7.06 12.99 -14.19
N ALA A 363 6.79 13.62 -15.33
CA ALA A 363 6.35 15.01 -15.37
C ALA A 363 5.08 15.24 -14.52
N LEU A 364 4.08 14.35 -14.64
CA LEU A 364 2.88 14.39 -13.81
C LEU A 364 3.20 14.19 -12.33
N TYR A 365 3.90 13.10 -12.00
CA TYR A 365 4.03 12.64 -10.62
C TYR A 365 5.02 13.47 -9.80
N GLU A 366 6.14 13.88 -10.40
CA GLU A 366 7.14 14.77 -9.79
C GLU A 366 6.56 16.18 -9.62
N GLY A 367 5.68 16.62 -10.52
CA GLY A 367 4.95 17.89 -10.40
C GLY A 367 4.11 17.98 -9.13
N TYR A 368 3.29 16.95 -8.84
CA TYR A 368 2.48 16.93 -7.61
C TYR A 368 3.27 16.56 -6.36
N SER A 369 4.34 15.75 -6.47
CA SER A 369 5.16 15.36 -5.31
C SER A 369 6.23 16.39 -4.92
N ALA A 370 6.37 17.47 -5.70
CA ALA A 370 7.24 18.59 -5.37
C ALA A 370 6.79 19.30 -4.08
N VAL A 371 7.76 19.49 -3.17
CA VAL A 371 7.55 20.19 -1.90
C VAL A 371 8.33 21.51 -1.94
N GLY A 372 7.60 22.62 -1.90
CA GLY A 372 8.16 23.97 -1.95
C GLY A 372 7.59 24.89 -0.87
N ASP A 373 8.20 26.06 -0.75
CA ASP A 373 7.77 27.20 0.07
C ASP A 373 6.99 28.26 -0.70
N THR A 374 6.86 28.08 -2.02
CA THR A 374 6.15 28.97 -2.93
C THR A 374 4.77 28.41 -3.31
N GLY A 375 3.82 29.32 -3.56
CA GLY A 375 2.43 28.99 -3.94
C GLY A 375 1.42 29.27 -2.83
N ALA A 376 0.25 28.62 -2.90
CA ALA A 376 -0.86 28.84 -1.97
C ALA A 376 -0.56 28.36 -0.53
N HIS A 377 0.33 27.37 -0.39
CA HIS A 377 0.73 26.82 0.91
C HIS A 377 2.25 26.64 0.96
N ASN A 378 2.86 27.03 2.08
CA ASN A 378 4.28 26.79 2.34
C ASN A 378 4.46 25.40 2.96
N PHE A 379 4.66 24.38 2.11
CA PHE A 379 4.77 22.99 2.56
C PHE A 379 6.08 22.72 3.30
N LEU A 380 7.14 23.50 3.07
CA LEU A 380 8.37 23.40 3.85
C LEU A 380 8.17 23.85 5.31
N ARG A 381 7.42 24.94 5.54
CA ARG A 381 7.05 25.39 6.90
C ARG A 381 6.04 24.46 7.56
N LEU A 382 5.07 23.94 6.82
CA LEU A 382 4.15 22.93 7.32
C LEU A 382 4.89 21.64 7.71
N ARG A 383 5.96 21.27 7.00
CA ARG A 383 6.82 20.14 7.38
C ARG A 383 7.46 20.36 8.75
N GLU A 384 7.96 21.55 9.05
CA GLU A 384 8.51 21.88 10.38
C GLU A 384 7.45 21.69 11.47
N THR A 385 6.21 22.12 11.19
CA THR A 385 5.07 21.92 12.08
C THR A 385 4.72 20.43 12.25
N VAL A 386 4.71 19.66 11.16
CA VAL A 386 4.50 18.20 11.19
C VAL A 386 5.56 17.50 12.05
N LEU A 387 6.84 17.87 11.90
CA LEU A 387 7.93 17.32 12.71
C LEU A 387 7.81 17.73 14.18
N LEU A 388 7.39 18.95 14.46
CA LEU A 388 7.15 19.44 15.83
C LEU A 388 6.02 18.67 16.53
N ARG A 389 4.97 18.30 15.78
CA ARG A 389 3.78 17.59 16.28
C ARG A 389 3.87 16.07 16.11
N LYS A 390 5.01 15.55 15.65
CA LYS A 390 5.22 14.13 15.38
C LYS A 390 5.08 13.31 16.67
N GLU A 391 4.35 12.21 16.57
CA GLU A 391 4.35 11.17 17.58
C GLU A 391 5.31 10.03 17.20
N ALA A 392 5.90 9.38 18.20
CA ALA A 392 6.68 8.18 17.98
C ALA A 392 5.77 7.07 17.41
N ARG A 393 6.25 6.36 16.37
CA ARG A 393 5.55 5.18 15.86
C ARG A 393 5.45 4.15 16.97
N LYS A 394 4.28 3.51 17.08
CA LYS A 394 4.09 2.37 17.97
C LYS A 394 4.98 1.20 17.50
N MET A 395 5.47 0.43 18.46
CA MET A 395 6.16 -0.83 18.19
C MET A 395 5.18 -1.98 18.42
N PHE A 396 5.29 -3.03 17.61
CA PHE A 396 4.49 -4.25 17.75
C PHE A 396 5.25 -5.26 18.59
N VAL A 397 4.60 -5.77 19.64
CA VAL A 397 5.07 -6.94 20.38
C VAL A 397 4.40 -8.16 19.78
N GLN A 398 5.19 -9.07 19.20
CA GLN A 398 4.67 -10.30 18.60
C GLN A 398 4.80 -11.46 19.59
N ALA A 399 3.81 -12.34 19.60
CA ALA A 399 3.86 -13.58 20.38
C ALA A 399 4.97 -14.52 19.89
N ASN A 400 5.30 -15.49 20.73
CA ASN A 400 6.10 -16.66 20.36
C ASN A 400 5.22 -17.91 20.39
N THR A 401 5.68 -18.98 19.72
CA THR A 401 5.09 -20.31 19.87
C THR A 401 6.13 -21.27 20.46
N ARG A 402 5.68 -22.21 21.30
CA ARG A 402 6.53 -23.22 21.93
C ARG A 402 5.95 -24.60 21.75
N ILE A 403 6.80 -25.55 21.38
CA ILE A 403 6.43 -26.96 21.32
C ILE A 403 6.53 -27.52 22.74
N SER A 404 5.43 -28.11 23.22
CA SER A 404 5.28 -28.70 24.55
C SER A 404 4.81 -30.15 24.37
N GLY A 405 5.74 -31.05 24.08
CA GLY A 405 5.42 -32.43 23.68
C GLY A 405 4.68 -32.47 22.34
N GLU A 406 3.42 -32.88 22.34
CA GLU A 406 2.56 -32.94 21.14
C GLU A 406 1.70 -31.68 20.94
N SER A 407 1.77 -30.69 21.84
CA SER A 407 1.02 -29.43 21.73
C SER A 407 1.92 -28.25 21.35
N VAL A 408 1.29 -27.17 20.86
CA VAL A 408 1.93 -25.88 20.63
C VAL A 408 1.26 -24.85 21.53
N GLU A 409 2.04 -24.18 22.36
CA GLU A 409 1.61 -23.12 23.27
C GLU A 409 1.90 -21.75 22.65
N LEU A 410 0.95 -20.82 22.77
CA LEU A 410 1.14 -19.41 22.42
C LEU A 410 1.66 -18.66 23.65
N VAL A 411 2.81 -18.01 23.51
CA VAL A 411 3.42 -17.20 24.56
C VAL A 411 3.23 -15.73 24.24
N GLU A 412 2.39 -15.06 25.00
CA GLU A 412 2.08 -13.64 24.87
C GLU A 412 2.95 -12.78 25.79
N TYR A 413 3.13 -11.52 25.38
CA TYR A 413 3.98 -10.56 26.07
C TYR A 413 3.21 -9.26 26.28
N GLU A 414 3.56 -8.52 27.33
CA GLU A 414 3.00 -7.20 27.58
C GLU A 414 3.34 -6.23 26.43
N GLY A 415 2.40 -5.37 26.04
CA GLY A 415 2.60 -4.28 25.08
C GLY A 415 3.48 -3.13 25.61
N SER A 416 4.68 -3.46 26.08
CA SER A 416 5.65 -2.53 26.67
C SER A 416 7.04 -2.74 26.05
N ALA A 417 7.97 -1.80 26.24
CA ALA A 417 9.35 -1.97 25.78
C ALA A 417 10.02 -3.20 26.41
N ALA A 418 9.75 -3.46 27.70
CA ALA A 418 10.24 -4.65 28.39
C ALA A 418 9.62 -5.94 27.84
N GLY A 419 8.32 -5.93 27.54
CA GLY A 419 7.65 -7.06 26.89
C GLY A 419 8.18 -7.33 25.48
N LEU A 420 8.48 -6.28 24.70
CA LEU A 420 9.14 -6.40 23.41
C LEU A 420 10.50 -7.08 23.53
N ILE A 421 11.38 -6.60 24.42
CA ILE A 421 12.71 -7.19 24.66
C ILE A 421 12.56 -8.66 25.04
N ARG A 422 11.67 -8.96 26.00
CA ARG A 422 11.42 -10.32 26.46
C ARG A 422 10.97 -11.24 25.32
N SER A 423 10.12 -10.75 24.42
CA SER A 423 9.65 -11.52 23.25
C SER A 423 10.78 -11.93 22.31
N PHE A 424 11.87 -11.17 22.24
CA PHE A 424 13.06 -11.50 21.45
C PHE A 424 14.05 -12.37 22.24
N THR A 425 14.31 -12.06 23.51
CA THR A 425 15.19 -12.88 24.37
C THR A 425 14.69 -14.31 24.47
N GLU A 426 13.38 -14.51 24.52
CA GLU A 426 12.82 -15.85 24.54
C GLU A 426 12.80 -16.49 23.14
N ARG A 427 12.79 -15.74 22.03
CA ARG A 427 12.51 -16.26 20.67
C ARG A 427 13.45 -17.38 20.22
N PHE A 428 14.74 -17.25 20.51
CA PHE A 428 15.83 -18.12 20.02
C PHE A 428 16.66 -18.72 21.15
N GLN A 429 16.02 -19.15 22.25
CA GLN A 429 16.74 -19.60 23.46
C GLN A 429 17.72 -20.76 23.21
N ASP A 430 17.40 -21.65 22.26
CA ASP A 430 18.19 -22.86 22.02
C ASP A 430 19.48 -22.59 21.22
N ASP A 431 19.53 -21.49 20.46
CA ASP A 431 20.60 -21.20 19.49
C ASP A 431 21.08 -19.73 19.47
N ALA A 432 20.67 -18.91 20.46
CA ALA A 432 21.01 -17.48 20.53
C ALA A 432 22.51 -17.17 20.35
N GLU A 433 23.39 -17.85 21.11
CA GLU A 433 24.84 -17.61 21.04
C GLU A 433 25.40 -17.93 19.65
N HIS A 434 24.86 -18.97 18.99
CA HIS A 434 25.27 -19.36 17.64
C HIS A 434 24.82 -18.33 16.60
N LEU A 435 23.58 -17.84 16.70
CA LEU A 435 23.06 -16.79 15.83
C LEU A 435 23.83 -15.48 15.98
N GLU A 436 24.12 -15.06 17.21
CA GLU A 436 24.92 -13.86 17.49
C GLU A 436 26.33 -13.96 16.90
N ALA A 437 27.01 -15.10 17.11
CA ALA A 437 28.33 -15.33 16.54
C ALA A 437 28.32 -15.31 15.00
N THR A 438 27.31 -15.91 14.38
CA THR A 438 27.14 -15.94 12.92
C THR A 438 26.93 -14.55 12.35
N LEU A 439 26.06 -13.74 12.96
CA LEU A 439 25.82 -12.35 12.53
C LEU A 439 27.08 -11.50 12.63
N LEU A 440 27.88 -11.68 13.68
CA LEU A 440 29.16 -10.97 13.84
C LEU A 440 30.20 -11.38 12.80
N ASP A 441 30.26 -12.67 12.43
CA ASP A 441 31.20 -13.17 11.42
C ASP A 441 30.86 -12.66 10.01
N LEU A 442 29.58 -12.72 9.64
CA LEU A 442 29.09 -12.16 8.38
C LEU A 442 29.37 -10.66 8.29
N ASN A 443 29.11 -9.90 9.36
CA ASN A 443 29.38 -8.46 9.39
C ASN A 443 30.88 -8.14 9.23
N LYS A 444 31.75 -8.88 9.92
CA LYS A 444 33.21 -8.70 9.80
C LYS A 444 33.72 -8.98 8.40
N THR A 445 33.17 -9.99 7.74
CA THR A 445 33.56 -10.39 6.39
C THR A 445 33.34 -9.25 5.40
N ASP A 446 32.20 -8.55 5.49
CA ASP A 446 31.84 -7.46 4.57
C ASP A 446 32.20 -6.06 5.10
N ALA A 447 32.88 -5.96 6.24
CA ALA A 447 33.20 -4.69 6.90
C ALA A 447 34.06 -3.75 6.04
N SER A 448 34.79 -4.29 5.06
CA SER A 448 35.62 -3.49 4.13
C SER A 448 34.83 -2.80 3.02
N CYS A 449 33.54 -3.11 2.85
CA CYS A 449 32.68 -2.52 1.83
C CYS A 449 32.08 -1.16 2.22
N TRP A 450 32.23 -0.74 3.48
CA TRP A 450 31.68 0.49 4.06
C TRP A 450 32.77 1.22 4.84
#